data_AF-A0A5C4RXQ7-F1
#
_entry.id   AF-A0A5C4RXQ7-F1
#
_cell.length_a   1.000
_cell.length_b   1.000
_cell.length_c   1.000
_cell.angle_alpha   90.00
_cell.angle_beta   90.00
_cell.angle_gamma   90.00
#
_symmetry.space_group_name_H-M   'P 1'
#
loop_
_entity.id
_entity.type
_entity.pdbx_description
1 polymer ?
#
loop_
_entity_poly.entity_id
_entity_poly.type
_entity_poly.pdbx_seq_one_letter_code
_entity_poly.pdbx_strand_id
1 'polypeptide(L)'
;MPYFRVRVEGRGISVQMENSIAVGFFATRAVRARSEEDAVEKVRSMFAEAWTTGQYAEWNRGVAPTLLIDDVWPSPWFQNIFFVNDGHSFFPDEPGEGEA
;
A
#
# COMPACT_ATOMS: atom_id res chain seq x y z
N MET A 1 9.52 21.26 -3.06
CA MET A 1 9.55 19.80 -3.33
C MET A 1 8.21 19.40 -3.91
N PRO A 2 8.20 18.76 -5.08
CA PRO A 2 6.99 18.24 -5.71
C PRO A 2 6.34 17.15 -4.84
N TYR A 3 5.07 16.87 -5.13
CA TYR A 3 4.39 15.71 -4.61
C TYR A 3 4.49 14.58 -5.63
N PHE A 4 4.61 13.35 -5.14
CA PHE A 4 4.53 12.14 -5.93
C PHE A 4 3.42 11.28 -5.38
N ARG A 5 2.74 10.57 -6.28
CA ARG A 5 1.85 9.49 -5.94
C ARG A 5 2.56 8.18 -6.27
N VAL A 6 2.51 7.26 -5.32
CA VAL A 6 3.10 5.94 -5.42
C VAL A 6 1.98 4.95 -5.20
N ARG A 7 1.75 4.09 -6.19
CA ARG A 7 0.82 2.98 -6.09
C ARG A 7 1.58 1.73 -5.71
N VAL A 8 1.09 1.06 -4.68
CA VAL A 8 1.74 -0.08 -4.05
C VAL A 8 0.76 -1.22 -3.94
N GLU A 9 1.26 -2.41 -4.25
CA GLU A 9 0.64 -3.68 -3.91
C GLU A 9 1.39 -4.29 -2.73
N GLY A 10 0.68 -4.65 -1.67
CA GLY A 10 1.22 -5.41 -0.55
C GLY A 10 0.67 -6.83 -0.54
N ARG A 11 1.52 -7.84 -0.39
CA ARG A 11 1.14 -9.26 -0.30
C ARG A 11 1.73 -9.94 0.93
N GLY A 12 1.08 -11.01 1.41
CA GLY A 12 1.55 -11.82 2.54
C GLY A 12 0.93 -11.43 3.88
N ILE A 13 -0.04 -10.52 3.86
CA ILE A 13 -0.84 -10.21 5.04
C ILE A 13 -1.91 -11.29 5.25
N SER A 14 -2.50 -11.33 6.42
CA SER A 14 -3.72 -12.10 6.68
C SER A 14 -4.61 -11.28 7.59
N VAL A 15 -5.55 -10.54 6.99
CA VAL A 15 -6.50 -9.69 7.73
C VAL A 15 -7.90 -10.27 7.60
N GLN A 16 -8.54 -10.51 8.76
CA GLN A 16 -9.91 -11.03 8.81
C GLN A 16 -10.88 -9.93 8.37
N MET A 17 -11.63 -10.20 7.30
CA MET A 17 -12.77 -9.39 6.85
C MET A 17 -14.07 -10.09 7.25
N GLU A 18 -15.21 -9.43 7.02
CA GLU A 18 -16.54 -9.93 7.39
C GLU A 18 -16.82 -11.33 6.82
N ASN A 19 -16.46 -11.57 5.56
CA ASN A 19 -16.78 -12.81 4.84
C ASN A 19 -15.57 -13.51 4.20
N SER A 20 -14.34 -13.02 4.43
CA SER A 20 -13.12 -13.54 3.80
C SER A 20 -11.86 -13.18 4.58
N ILE A 21 -10.72 -13.74 4.16
CA ILE A 21 -9.38 -13.34 4.63
C ILE A 21 -8.71 -12.59 3.48
N ALA A 22 -8.28 -11.36 3.74
CA ALA A 22 -7.48 -10.58 2.81
C ALA A 22 -6.01 -11.04 2.87
N VAL A 23 -5.45 -11.39 1.71
CA VAL A 23 -4.04 -11.82 1.57
C VAL A 23 -3.13 -10.73 1.01
N GLY A 24 -3.74 -9.65 0.51
CA GLY A 24 -3.03 -8.50 0.00
C GLY A 24 -3.90 -7.26 -0.08
N PHE A 25 -3.29 -6.17 -0.51
CA PHE A 25 -3.94 -4.90 -0.69
C PHE A 25 -3.31 -4.08 -1.82
N PHE A 26 -4.10 -3.17 -2.39
CA PHE A 26 -3.61 -2.04 -3.16
C PHE A 26 -3.78 -0.76 -2.35
N ALA A 27 -2.79 0.11 -2.41
CA ALA A 27 -2.86 1.42 -1.78
C ALA A 27 -2.07 2.44 -2.58
N THR A 28 -2.58 3.68 -2.61
CA THR A 28 -1.87 4.81 -3.18
C THR A 28 -1.44 5.75 -2.05
N ARG A 29 -0.19 6.20 -2.08
CA ARG A 29 0.32 7.19 -1.14
C ARG A 29 0.84 8.43 -1.87
N ALA A 30 0.43 9.59 -1.40
CA ALA A 30 0.94 10.88 -1.83
C ALA A 30 2.00 11.36 -0.82
N VAL A 31 3.23 11.59 -1.30
CA VAL A 31 4.35 12.05 -0.47
C VAL A 31 5.09 13.22 -1.10
N ARG A 32 5.66 14.10 -0.28
CA ARG A 32 6.61 15.12 -0.76
C ARG A 32 7.99 14.51 -0.82
N ALA A 33 8.60 14.55 -2.00
CA ALA A 33 9.92 13.98 -2.25
C ALA A 33 10.74 14.85 -3.19
N ARG A 34 12.05 14.57 -3.25
CA ARG A 34 12.98 15.26 -4.16
C ARG A 34 13.05 14.58 -5.53
N SER A 35 12.78 13.29 -5.59
CA SER A 35 12.76 12.43 -6.78
C SER A 35 11.72 11.31 -6.61
N GLU A 36 11.46 10.56 -7.69
CA GLU A 36 10.60 9.36 -7.66
C GLU A 36 11.19 8.27 -6.75
N GLU A 37 12.51 8.09 -6.77
CA GLU A 37 13.21 7.15 -5.89
C GLU A 37 13.02 7.50 -4.41
N ASP A 38 13.21 8.78 -4.04
CA ASP A 38 12.97 9.26 -2.67
C ASP A 38 11.49 9.12 -2.27
N ALA A 39 10.55 9.22 -3.23
CA ALA A 39 9.14 8.97 -2.98
C ALA A 39 8.87 7.49 -2.66
N VAL A 40 9.46 6.58 -3.44
CA VAL A 40 9.33 5.14 -3.25
C VAL A 40 9.89 4.72 -1.89
N GLU A 41 11.09 5.18 -1.53
CA GLU A 41 11.72 4.84 -0.25
C GLU A 41 10.88 5.32 0.94
N LYS A 42 10.34 6.54 0.86
CA LYS A 42 9.41 7.08 1.87
C LYS A 42 8.17 6.23 2.00
N VAL A 43 7.54 5.88 0.88
CA VAL A 43 6.31 5.09 0.90
C VAL A 43 6.56 3.68 1.43
N ARG A 44 7.66 3.02 1.04
CA ARG A 44 8.07 1.73 1.62
C ARG A 44 8.24 1.82 3.12
N SER A 45 8.91 2.86 3.62
CA SER A 45 9.13 3.07 5.05
C SER A 45 7.79 3.28 5.80
N MET A 46 6.88 4.06 5.22
CA MET A 46 5.54 4.28 5.79
C MET A 46 4.74 2.98 5.90
N PHE A 47 4.73 2.14 4.85
CA PHE A 47 4.03 0.86 4.91
C PHE A 47 4.72 -0.13 5.85
N ALA A 48 6.05 -0.18 5.87
CA ALA A 48 6.78 -1.02 6.80
C ALA A 48 6.42 -0.67 8.25
N GLU A 49 6.43 0.61 8.62
CA GLU A 49 6.04 1.06 9.96
C GLU A 49 4.56 0.74 10.26
N ALA A 50 3.65 1.05 9.32
CA ALA A 50 2.21 0.84 9.51
C ALA A 50 1.82 -0.63 9.73
N TRP A 51 2.55 -1.56 9.11
CA TRP A 51 2.25 -2.99 9.13
C TRP A 51 3.09 -3.81 10.11
N THR A 52 4.18 -3.26 10.65
CA THR A 52 5.01 -3.94 11.66
C THR A 52 4.73 -3.43 13.08
N THR A 53 4.54 -2.12 13.25
CA THR A 53 4.37 -1.49 14.56
C THR A 53 3.16 -0.55 14.64
N GLY A 54 2.54 -0.23 13.51
CA GLY A 54 1.43 0.72 13.42
C GLY A 54 0.04 0.07 13.42
N GLN A 55 -0.93 0.83 12.89
CA GLN A 55 -2.36 0.49 12.99
C GLN A 55 -2.77 -0.87 12.39
N TYR A 56 -2.01 -1.38 11.41
CA TYR A 56 -2.32 -2.66 10.78
C TYR A 56 -1.59 -3.83 11.43
N ALA A 57 -0.63 -3.58 12.32
CA ALA A 57 0.13 -4.63 12.99
C ALA A 57 -0.78 -5.53 13.84
N GLU A 58 -1.74 -4.94 14.56
CA GLU A 58 -2.69 -5.69 15.40
C GLU A 58 -3.70 -6.51 14.58
N TRP A 59 -4.00 -6.07 13.36
CA TRP A 59 -4.98 -6.71 12.49
C TRP A 59 -4.37 -7.81 11.62
N ASN A 60 -3.07 -7.71 11.36
CA ASN A 60 -2.35 -8.65 10.53
C ASN A 60 -1.99 -9.92 11.32
N ARG A 61 -2.60 -11.04 10.97
CA ARG A 61 -2.23 -12.38 11.45
C ARG A 61 -1.23 -13.08 10.55
N GLY A 62 -0.83 -12.45 9.45
CA GLY A 62 0.13 -12.94 8.47
C GLY A 62 1.55 -12.49 8.80
N VAL A 63 2.37 -12.38 7.75
CA VAL A 63 3.71 -11.81 7.85
C VAL A 63 3.69 -10.33 7.48
N ALA A 64 4.80 -9.63 7.71
CA ALA A 64 4.97 -8.27 7.17
C ALA A 64 4.80 -8.31 5.63
N PRO A 65 4.05 -7.36 5.04
CA PRO A 65 3.76 -7.39 3.61
C PRO A 65 5.03 -7.22 2.78
N THR A 66 5.16 -8.03 1.74
CA THR A 66 6.08 -7.76 0.63
C THR A 66 5.45 -6.67 -0.24
N LEU A 67 6.16 -5.56 -0.41
CA LEU A 67 5.67 -4.40 -1.15
C LEU A 67 6.21 -4.38 -2.58
N LEU A 68 5.31 -4.41 -3.56
CA LEU A 68 5.60 -4.20 -4.96
C LEU A 68 5.12 -2.80 -5.36
N ILE A 69 6.02 -2.03 -6.00
CA ILE A 69 5.68 -0.70 -6.51
C ILE A 69 5.11 -0.90 -7.91
N ASP A 70 3.83 -0.58 -8.07
CA ASP A 70 3.12 -0.69 -9.34
C ASP A 70 3.45 0.50 -10.24
N ASP A 71 3.38 1.71 -9.68
CA ASP A 71 3.52 2.94 -10.45
C ASP A 71 3.91 4.14 -9.58
N VAL A 72 4.64 5.09 -10.16
CA VAL A 72 5.09 6.33 -9.51
C VAL A 72 4.92 7.49 -10.48
N TRP A 73 4.25 8.56 -10.04
CA TRP A 73 4.08 9.73 -10.90
C TRP A 73 4.05 11.04 -10.10
N PRO A 74 4.55 12.15 -10.68
CA PRO A 74 4.42 13.45 -10.07
C PRO A 74 2.95 13.90 -10.03
N SER A 75 2.54 14.50 -8.92
CA SER A 75 1.19 15.03 -8.72
C SER A 75 1.24 16.53 -8.41
N PRO A 76 0.43 17.37 -9.07
CA PRO A 76 0.31 18.77 -8.71
C PRO A 76 -0.20 18.95 -7.28
N TRP A 77 0.32 19.96 -6.57
CA TRP A 77 -0.01 20.20 -5.16
C TRP A 77 -1.52 20.36 -4.91
N PHE A 78 -2.25 20.99 -5.83
CA PHE A 78 -3.70 21.21 -5.71
C PHE A 78 -4.52 19.91 -5.79
N GLN A 79 -4.02 18.88 -6.50
CA GLN A 79 -4.67 17.57 -6.54
C GLN A 79 -4.47 16.76 -5.25
N ASN A 80 -3.51 17.14 -4.40
CA ASN A 80 -3.29 16.48 -3.11
C ASN A 80 -4.15 17.05 -1.99
N ILE A 81 -4.76 18.24 -2.16
CA ILE A 81 -5.65 18.85 -1.14
C ILE A 81 -6.93 18.03 -1.00
N PHE A 82 -7.43 17.47 -2.11
CA PHE A 82 -8.64 16.63 -2.13
C PHE A 82 -8.34 15.13 -2.05
N PHE A 83 -7.06 14.76 -2.00
CA PHE A 83 -6.67 13.35 -1.94
C PHE A 83 -6.54 12.92 -0.49
N VAL A 84 -7.43 12.03 -0.06
CA VAL A 84 -7.30 11.36 1.23
C VAL A 84 -6.16 10.36 1.12
N ASN A 85 -5.04 10.65 1.80
CA ASN A 85 -3.84 9.83 1.79
C ASN A 85 -3.94 8.65 2.76
N ASP A 86 -5.08 7.98 2.74
CA ASP A 86 -5.44 6.90 3.65
C ASP A 86 -6.27 5.85 2.88
N GLY A 87 -6.28 4.63 3.40
CA GLY A 87 -7.03 3.52 2.86
C GLY A 87 -6.16 2.45 2.23
N HIS A 88 -6.73 1.25 2.23
CA HIS A 88 -6.23 0.03 1.63
C HIS A 88 -7.42 -0.63 0.93
N SER A 89 -7.24 -1.00 -0.34
CA SER A 89 -8.18 -1.83 -1.06
C SER A 89 -7.72 -3.28 -0.92
N PHE A 90 -8.34 -4.02 -0.01
CA PHE A 90 -7.98 -5.41 0.27
C PHE A 90 -8.53 -6.36 -0.79
N PHE A 91 -7.76 -7.40 -1.11
CA PHE A 91 -8.21 -8.49 -1.96
C PHE A 91 -8.03 -9.85 -1.26
N PRO A 92 -8.97 -10.78 -1.44
CA PRO A 92 -8.87 -12.13 -0.89
C PRO A 92 -7.86 -12.96 -1.69
N ASP A 93 -7.51 -14.13 -1.16
CA ASP A 93 -6.83 -15.15 -1.96
C ASP A 93 -7.79 -15.57 -3.07
N GLU A 94 -7.53 -15.15 -4.31
CA GLU A 94 -8.25 -15.74 -5.44
C GLU A 94 -7.82 -17.20 -5.52
N PRO A 95 -8.75 -18.17 -5.51
CA PRO A 95 -8.40 -19.54 -5.79
C PRO A 95 -7.80 -19.53 -7.20
N GLY A 96 -6.50 -19.79 -7.27
CA GLY A 96 -5.72 -19.60 -8.49
C GLY A 96 -6.47 -20.13 -9.71
N GLU A 97 -6.41 -19.36 -10.79
CA GLU A 97 -6.49 -19.91 -12.14
C GLU A 97 -5.37 -20.97 -12.25
N GLY A 98 -5.66 -22.17 -11.75
CA GLY A 98 -4.94 -23.36 -12.12
C GLY A 98 -5.22 -23.54 -13.60
N GLU A 99 -4.18 -23.33 -14.40
CA GLU A 99 -4.10 -23.74 -15.80
C GLU A 99 -4.83 -25.08 -15.99
N ALA A 100 -5.91 -25.05 -16.78
CA ALA A 100 -6.66 -26.23 -17.23
C ALA A 100 -6.28 -26.57 -18.66
#